data_AF-A0A0Q7ERB6-F1
#
_entry.id   AF-A0A0Q7ERB6-F1
#
_cell.length_a   1.000
_cell.length_b   1.000
_cell.length_c   1.000
_cell.angle_alpha   90.00
_cell.angle_beta   90.00
_cell.angle_gamma   90.00
#
_symmetry.space_group_name_H-M   'P 1'
#
loop_
_entity.id
_entity.type
_entity.pdbx_description
1 polymer ?
#
loop_
_entity_poly.entity_id
_entity_poly.type
_entity_poly.pdbx_seq_one_letter_code
_entity_poly.pdbx_strand_id
1 'polypeptide(L)'
;MPADLDLSEPACLFLASDGATVFRDTTALLRQSKAARQARIKAEAARLIEALDWKLGRAREREAAGWGTLAEVDAVLAEREAIRRSSDAAETALEALTDVASVQSFTWAVDVPVAPPRRLTRKQFTERFSSAELQAVLTAIDENGAMRAWWEKFCLADDINLDDPATLAGVQALEIAGLIGNGRAVEVLA
;
A
#
# COMPACT_ATOMS: atom_id res chain seq x y z
N MET A 1 2.07 27.05 -51.94
CA MET A 1 1.64 25.93 -51.09
C MET A 1 1.83 26.35 -49.66
N PRO A 2 0.81 26.88 -48.95
CA PRO A 2 0.94 27.05 -47.52
C PRO A 2 0.80 25.67 -46.86
N ALA A 3 1.76 25.34 -46.01
CA ALA A 3 1.80 24.09 -45.26
C ALA A 3 0.60 24.00 -44.32
N ASP A 4 0.02 22.80 -44.25
CA ASP A 4 -1.01 22.42 -43.28
C ASP A 4 -0.54 22.77 -41.87
N LEU A 5 -1.27 23.69 -41.23
CA LEU A 5 -1.20 23.91 -39.79
C LEU A 5 -1.95 22.74 -39.15
N ASP A 6 -1.19 21.82 -38.56
CA ASP A 6 -1.74 20.78 -37.70
C ASP A 6 -2.34 21.45 -36.45
N LEU A 7 -3.68 21.52 -36.41
CA LEU A 7 -4.48 22.11 -35.33
C LEU A 7 -4.76 21.11 -34.19
N SER A 8 -4.01 20.00 -34.09
CA SER A 8 -4.22 19.00 -33.04
C SER A 8 -3.70 19.42 -31.66
N GLU A 9 -2.96 20.52 -31.55
CA GLU A 9 -2.56 21.11 -30.27
C GLU A 9 -3.48 22.28 -29.89
N PRO A 10 -4.08 22.32 -28.68
CA PRO A 10 -4.74 23.54 -28.20
C PRO A 10 -3.66 24.60 -27.96
N ALA A 11 -3.43 25.44 -28.97
CA ALA A 11 -2.45 26.50 -28.93
C ALA A 11 -2.75 27.43 -27.74
N CYS A 12 -1.83 27.47 -26.76
CA CYS A 12 -1.84 28.43 -25.64
C CYS A 12 -1.46 29.86 -26.09
N LEU A 13 -1.78 30.21 -27.34
CA LEU A 13 -1.41 31.44 -28.01
C LEU A 13 -2.69 32.25 -28.23
N PHE A 14 -2.77 33.41 -27.59
CA PHE A 14 -3.89 34.32 -27.72
C PHE A 14 -3.48 35.53 -28.54
N LEU A 15 -4.31 35.91 -29.51
CA LEU A 15 -4.17 37.17 -30.22
C LEU A 15 -4.73 38.30 -29.35
N ALA A 16 -3.92 39.33 -29.15
CA ALA A 16 -4.34 40.54 -28.48
C ALA A 16 -5.41 41.28 -29.27
N SER A 17 -6.15 42.16 -28.61
CA SER A 17 -7.20 42.98 -29.24
C SER A 17 -6.68 43.93 -30.33
N ASP A 18 -5.36 44.09 -30.45
CA ASP A 18 -4.69 44.84 -31.51
C ASP A 18 -4.52 44.03 -32.82
N GLY A 19 -4.81 42.72 -32.81
CA GLY A 19 -4.69 41.82 -33.96
C GLY A 19 -3.26 41.54 -34.41
N ALA A 20 -2.24 41.99 -33.67
CA ALA A 20 -0.82 41.92 -34.06
C ALA A 20 0.05 41.25 -32.99
N THR A 21 -0.35 41.27 -31.72
CA THR A 21 0.44 40.72 -30.62
C THR A 21 -0.07 39.34 -30.22
N VAL A 22 0.83 38.35 -30.16
CA VAL A 22 0.50 37.01 -29.64
C VAL A 22 1.05 36.88 -28.22
N PHE A 23 0.18 36.61 -27.25
CA PHE A 23 0.58 36.35 -25.87
C PHE A 23 0.47 34.87 -25.55
N ARG A 24 1.49 34.33 -24.87
CA ARG A 24 1.49 32.97 -24.36
C ARG A 24 0.81 32.96 -23.00
N ASP A 25 -0.29 32.24 -22.86
CA ASP A 25 -0.90 32.02 -21.55
C ASP A 25 -0.02 31.05 -20.75
N THR A 26 0.88 31.64 -19.96
CA THR A 26 1.81 30.91 -19.10
C THR A 26 1.09 30.07 -18.05
N THR A 27 -0.10 30.48 -17.61
CA THR A 27 -0.92 29.74 -16.64
C THR A 27 -1.54 28.51 -17.29
N ALA A 28 -2.11 28.66 -18.50
CA ALA A 28 -2.62 27.52 -19.26
C ALA A 28 -1.51 26.54 -19.63
N LEU A 29 -0.34 27.04 -20.04
CA LEU A 29 0.82 26.22 -20.36
C LEU A 29 1.32 25.43 -19.14
N LEU A 30 1.39 26.07 -17.97
CA LEU A 30 1.76 25.39 -16.73
C LEU A 30 0.78 24.28 -16.39
N ARG A 31 -0.53 24.56 -16.46
CA ARG A 31 -1.59 23.58 -16.20
C ARG A 31 -1.50 22.39 -17.17
N GLN A 32 -1.33 22.65 -18.45
CA GLN A 32 -1.18 21.61 -19.48
C GLN A 32 0.08 20.78 -19.23
N SER A 33 1.20 21.42 -18.88
CA SER A 33 2.46 20.74 -18.58
C SER A 33 2.34 19.82 -17.37
N LYS A 34 1.69 20.29 -16.29
CA LYS A 34 1.38 19.47 -15.10
C LYS A 34 0.50 18.28 -15.47
N ALA A 35 -0.61 18.51 -16.17
CA ALA A 35 -1.52 17.44 -16.57
C ALA A 35 -0.81 16.36 -17.42
N ALA A 36 0.01 16.78 -18.40
CA ALA A 36 0.78 15.84 -19.22
C ALA A 36 1.85 15.08 -18.44
N ARG A 37 2.47 15.70 -17.42
CA ARG A 37 3.46 15.01 -16.57
C ARG A 37 2.77 14.03 -15.62
N GLN A 38 1.67 14.43 -14.99
CA GLN A 38 0.84 13.57 -14.14
C GLN A 38 0.34 12.34 -14.90
N ALA A 39 -0.17 12.51 -16.12
CA ALA A 39 -0.65 11.39 -16.95
C ALA A 39 0.47 10.38 -17.25
N ARG A 40 1.69 10.86 -17.52
CA ARG A 40 2.86 10.00 -17.75
C ARG A 40 3.25 9.21 -16.50
N ILE A 41 3.28 9.86 -15.33
CA ILE A 41 3.56 9.20 -14.05
C ILE A 41 2.52 8.11 -13.76
N LYS A 42 1.23 8.40 -13.95
CA LYS A 42 0.15 7.41 -13.77
C LYS A 42 0.29 6.22 -14.71
N ALA A 43 0.62 6.45 -15.98
CA ALA A 43 0.83 5.37 -16.95
C ALA A 43 2.04 4.51 -16.58
N GLU A 44 3.13 5.12 -16.12
CA GLU A 44 4.32 4.41 -15.67
C GLU A 44 4.04 3.58 -14.40
N ALA A 45 3.35 4.16 -13.41
CA ALA A 45 2.89 3.47 -12.21
C ALA A 45 1.99 2.28 -12.54
N ALA A 46 1.02 2.44 -13.45
CA ALA A 46 0.15 1.36 -13.90
C ALA A 46 0.96 0.21 -14.52
N ARG A 47 1.96 0.52 -15.36
CA ARG A 47 2.83 -0.47 -16.00
C ARG A 47 3.68 -1.24 -14.98
N LEU A 48 4.22 -0.55 -13.97
CA LEU A 48 4.98 -1.20 -12.89
C LEU A 48 4.07 -2.11 -12.05
N ILE A 49 2.84 -1.68 -11.78
CA ILE A 49 1.85 -2.50 -11.06
C ILE A 49 1.49 -3.75 -11.86
N GLU A 50 1.26 -3.63 -13.17
CA GLU A 50 1.00 -4.75 -14.07
C GLU A 50 2.19 -5.71 -14.15
N ALA A 51 3.42 -5.19 -14.20
CA ALA A 51 4.62 -6.03 -14.17
C ALA A 51 4.74 -6.88 -12.88
N LEU A 52 4.14 -6.43 -11.77
CA LEU A 52 4.10 -7.18 -10.52
C LEU A 52 3.02 -8.27 -10.49
N ASP A 53 2.09 -8.33 -11.45
CA ASP A 53 0.97 -9.28 -11.42
C ASP A 53 1.45 -10.73 -11.49
N TRP A 54 2.46 -11.03 -12.31
CA TRP A 54 3.08 -12.37 -12.34
C TRP A 54 3.67 -12.76 -10.97
N LYS A 55 4.39 -11.82 -10.32
CA LYS A 55 5.00 -12.05 -9.01
C LYS A 55 3.92 -12.31 -7.95
N LEU A 56 2.83 -11.53 -7.99
CA LEU A 56 1.70 -11.68 -7.07
C LEU A 56 0.93 -12.98 -7.30
N GLY A 57 0.65 -13.32 -8.56
CA GLY A 57 0.00 -14.56 -8.95
C GLY A 57 0.78 -15.77 -8.45
N ARG A 58 2.09 -15.80 -8.74
CA ARG A 58 2.99 -16.86 -8.26
C ARG A 58 3.04 -16.95 -6.73
N ALA A 59 3.10 -15.81 -6.03
CA ALA A 59 3.12 -15.80 -4.57
C ALA A 59 1.83 -16.41 -3.99
N ARG A 60 0.67 -16.03 -4.53
CA ARG A 60 -0.63 -16.58 -4.14
C ARG A 60 -0.77 -18.07 -4.44
N GLU A 61 -0.34 -18.51 -5.62
CA GLU A 61 -0.36 -19.94 -5.99
C GLU A 61 0.51 -20.77 -5.05
N ARG A 62 1.71 -20.28 -4.73
CA ARG A 62 2.62 -20.95 -3.78
C ARG A 62 2.06 -20.98 -2.37
N GLU A 63 1.46 -19.89 -1.90
CA GLU A 63 0.82 -19.83 -0.58
C GLU A 63 -0.34 -20.83 -0.50
N ALA A 64 -1.24 -20.83 -1.48
CA ALA A 64 -2.36 -21.76 -1.54
C ALA A 64 -1.93 -23.24 -1.64
N ALA A 65 -0.82 -23.51 -2.33
CA ALA A 65 -0.22 -24.84 -2.41
C ALA A 65 0.58 -25.24 -1.15
N GLY A 66 0.77 -24.34 -0.19
CA GLY A 66 1.58 -24.55 1.02
C GLY A 66 3.09 -24.52 0.80
N TRP A 67 3.56 -24.07 -0.37
CA TRP A 67 4.98 -23.89 -0.68
C TRP A 67 5.52 -22.49 -0.37
N GLY A 68 4.63 -21.54 -0.09
CA GLY A 68 4.93 -20.15 0.27
C GLY A 68 4.23 -19.73 1.56
N THR A 69 4.35 -18.45 1.91
CA THR A 69 3.74 -17.87 3.11
C THR A 69 2.92 -16.63 2.78
N LEU A 70 1.99 -16.25 3.66
CA LEU A 70 1.26 -14.97 3.54
C LEU A 70 2.23 -13.77 3.48
N ALA A 71 3.36 -13.83 4.19
CA ALA A 71 4.39 -12.79 4.15
C ALA A 71 5.00 -12.60 2.75
N GLU A 72 5.15 -13.67 1.95
CA GLU A 72 5.59 -13.55 0.55
C GLU A 72 4.55 -12.80 -0.30
N VAL A 73 3.26 -13.07 -0.09
CA VAL A 73 2.16 -12.37 -0.78
C VAL A 73 2.12 -10.89 -0.34
N ASP A 74 2.23 -10.64 0.95
CA ASP A 74 2.19 -9.31 1.57
C ASP A 74 3.36 -8.43 1.15
N ALA A 75 4.55 -8.99 0.95
CA ALA A 75 5.68 -8.27 0.40
C ALA A 75 5.39 -7.73 -1.01
N VAL A 76 4.74 -8.53 -1.88
CA VAL A 76 4.37 -8.07 -3.23
C VAL A 76 3.25 -7.04 -3.19
N LEU A 77 2.29 -7.19 -2.28
CA LEU A 77 1.23 -6.19 -2.08
C LEU A 77 1.80 -4.86 -1.58
N ALA A 78 2.79 -4.89 -0.69
CA ALA A 78 3.49 -3.70 -0.22
C ALA A 78 4.29 -3.01 -1.33
N GLU A 79 4.95 -3.76 -2.22
CA GLU A 79 5.61 -3.20 -3.41
C GLU A 79 4.60 -2.46 -4.31
N ARG A 80 3.42 -3.05 -4.55
CA ARG A 80 2.35 -2.39 -5.32
C ARG A 80 1.86 -1.12 -4.64
N GLU A 81 1.71 -1.16 -3.32
CA GLU A 81 1.27 -0.01 -2.55
C GLU A 81 2.32 1.10 -2.49
N ALA A 82 3.61 0.76 -2.44
CA ALA A 82 4.70 1.71 -2.55
C ALA A 82 4.66 2.47 -3.89
N ILE A 83 4.34 1.78 -5.00
CA ILE A 83 4.15 2.45 -6.30
C ILE A 83 2.98 3.43 -6.25
N ARG A 84 1.83 3.04 -5.68
CA ARG A 84 0.67 3.93 -5.56
C ARG A 84 0.99 5.17 -4.74
N ARG A 85 1.57 4.99 -3.54
CA ARG A 85 1.93 6.11 -2.67
C ARG A 85 2.99 7.01 -3.28
N SER A 86 3.96 6.45 -4.01
CA SER A 86 4.97 7.24 -4.71
C SER A 86 4.36 8.03 -5.87
N SER A 87 3.34 7.48 -6.57
CA SER A 87 2.58 8.20 -7.58
C SER A 87 1.79 9.36 -6.95
N ASP A 88 1.04 9.10 -5.87
CA ASP A 88 0.24 10.12 -5.18
C ASP A 88 1.12 11.25 -4.60
N ALA A 89 2.28 10.90 -4.04
CA ALA A 89 3.27 11.85 -3.56
C ALA A 89 3.83 12.71 -4.71
N ALA A 90 4.10 12.10 -5.87
CA ALA A 90 4.56 12.81 -7.05
C ALA A 90 3.52 13.78 -7.61
N GLU A 91 2.23 13.43 -7.57
CA GLU A 91 1.14 14.34 -7.93
C GLU A 91 1.10 15.57 -7.03
N THR A 92 1.24 15.35 -5.73
CA THR A 92 1.30 16.43 -4.74
C THR A 92 2.53 17.32 -4.99
N ALA A 93 3.70 16.73 -5.25
CA ALA A 93 4.92 17.46 -5.54
C ALA A 93 4.82 18.27 -6.86
N LEU A 94 4.20 17.70 -7.88
CA LEU A 94 3.97 18.35 -9.17
C LEU A 94 3.04 19.55 -9.04
N GLU A 95 2.02 19.46 -8.19
CA GLU A 95 1.09 20.56 -7.95
C GLU A 95 1.78 21.75 -7.27
N ALA A 96 2.79 21.51 -6.44
CA ALA A 96 3.58 22.56 -5.81
C ALA A 96 4.51 23.33 -6.78
N LEU A 97 4.76 22.83 -7.99
CA LEU A 97 5.63 23.50 -8.97
C LEU A 97 4.95 24.73 -9.56
N THR A 98 5.70 25.82 -9.72
CA THR A 98 5.17 27.13 -10.16
C THR A 98 5.58 27.51 -11.58
N ASP A 99 6.47 26.74 -12.20
CA ASP A 99 6.99 27.02 -13.53
C ASP A 99 7.10 25.75 -14.40
N VAL A 100 7.09 25.98 -15.72
CA VAL A 100 7.06 24.90 -16.71
C VAL A 100 8.39 24.15 -16.80
N ALA A 101 9.52 24.84 -16.59
CA ALA A 101 10.83 24.21 -16.69
C ALA A 101 11.01 23.15 -15.59
N SER A 102 10.62 23.49 -14.35
CA SER A 102 10.62 22.57 -13.22
C SER A 102 9.72 21.35 -13.48
N VAL A 103 8.53 21.56 -14.05
CA VAL A 103 7.62 20.47 -14.43
C VAL A 103 8.23 19.54 -15.49
N GLN A 104 8.96 20.10 -16.45
CA GLN A 104 9.61 19.34 -17.51
C GLN A 104 10.82 18.55 -17.00
N SER A 105 11.58 19.09 -16.04
CA SER A 105 12.71 18.40 -15.40
C SER A 105 12.29 17.44 -14.28
N PHE A 106 11.05 17.48 -13.81
CA PHE A 106 10.58 16.65 -12.70
C PHE A 106 10.72 15.16 -13.05
N THR A 107 11.52 14.42 -12.29
CA THR A 107 11.68 12.96 -12.42
C THR A 107 10.87 12.25 -11.33
N TRP A 108 10.18 11.18 -11.72
CA TRP A 108 9.46 10.33 -10.78
C TRP A 108 10.27 9.06 -10.51
N ALA A 109 10.22 8.58 -9.27
CA ALA A 109 10.77 7.31 -8.83
C ALA A 109 9.85 6.70 -7.76
N VAL A 110 9.98 5.39 -7.52
CA VAL A 110 9.29 4.71 -6.42
C VAL A 110 10.14 4.86 -5.15
N ASP A 111 9.79 5.83 -4.31
CA ASP A 111 10.60 6.25 -3.17
C ASP A 111 9.81 6.35 -1.85
N VAL A 112 8.50 6.12 -1.86
CA VAL A 112 7.67 6.02 -0.66
C VAL A 112 7.57 4.56 -0.22
N PRO A 113 8.36 4.09 0.76
CA PRO A 113 8.34 2.70 1.18
C PRO A 113 7.05 2.37 1.93
N VAL A 114 6.59 1.13 1.79
CA VAL A 114 5.45 0.57 2.51
C VAL A 114 5.90 -0.72 3.17
N ALA A 115 5.70 -0.82 4.48
CA ALA A 115 5.98 -2.04 5.21
C ALA A 115 4.95 -3.12 4.83
N PRO A 116 5.37 -4.38 4.59
CA PRO A 116 4.44 -5.49 4.42
C PRO A 116 3.55 -5.66 5.65
N PRO A 117 2.23 -5.88 5.47
CA PRO A 117 1.37 -6.29 6.55
C PRO A 117 1.91 -7.54 7.25
N ARG A 118 1.83 -7.59 8.59
CA ARG A 118 2.30 -8.74 9.37
C ARG A 118 1.17 -9.73 9.60
N ARG A 119 0.80 -10.46 8.56
CA ARG A 119 -0.30 -11.45 8.61
C ARG A 119 0.22 -12.88 8.72
N LEU A 120 -0.48 -13.68 9.52
CA LEU A 120 -0.20 -15.09 9.75
C LEU A 120 -1.44 -15.94 9.54
N THR A 121 -1.23 -17.19 9.12
CA THR A 121 -2.30 -18.18 9.20
C THR A 121 -2.56 -18.56 10.65
N ARG A 122 -3.77 -19.08 10.94
CA ARG A 122 -4.13 -19.63 12.25
C ARG A 122 -3.12 -20.65 12.77
N LYS A 123 -2.62 -21.51 11.87
CA LYS A 123 -1.59 -22.49 12.19
C LYS A 123 -0.29 -21.81 12.61
N GLN A 124 0.26 -20.92 11.79
CA GLN A 124 1.51 -20.22 12.09
C GLN A 124 1.43 -19.41 13.38
N PHE A 125 0.29 -18.79 13.67
CA PHE A 125 0.11 -18.08 14.93
C PHE A 125 0.06 -19.04 16.12
N THR A 126 -0.69 -20.12 16.02
CA THR A 126 -0.79 -21.14 17.09
C THR A 126 0.57 -21.77 17.39
N GLU A 127 1.39 -21.99 16.36
CA GLU A 127 2.76 -22.51 16.48
C GLU A 127 3.71 -21.57 17.25
N ARG A 128 3.33 -20.30 17.48
CA ARG A 128 4.10 -19.37 18.32
C ARG A 128 3.92 -19.61 19.82
N PHE A 129 2.89 -20.36 20.21
CA PHE A 129 2.64 -20.75 21.59
C PHE A 129 3.21 -22.15 21.85
N SER A 130 3.72 -22.37 23.05
CA SER A 130 4.03 -23.71 23.51
C SER A 130 2.75 -24.51 23.77
N SER A 131 2.86 -25.84 23.76
CA SER A 131 1.71 -26.71 24.05
C SER A 131 1.12 -26.47 25.45
N ALA A 132 1.96 -26.13 26.44
CA ALA A 132 1.51 -25.81 27.80
C ALA A 132 0.74 -24.49 27.86
N GLU A 133 1.22 -23.46 27.16
CA GLU A 133 0.52 -22.17 27.04
C GLU A 133 -0.85 -22.37 26.37
N LEU A 134 -0.93 -23.10 25.26
CA LEU A 134 -2.20 -23.38 24.59
C LEU A 134 -3.16 -24.16 25.49
N GLN A 135 -2.68 -25.15 26.25
CA GLN A 135 -3.53 -25.88 27.19
C GLN A 135 -4.10 -24.95 28.27
N ALA A 136 -3.29 -24.06 28.83
CA ALA A 136 -3.74 -23.08 29.83
C ALA A 136 -4.79 -22.12 29.24
N VAL A 137 -4.56 -21.62 28.03
CA VAL A 137 -5.50 -20.74 27.32
C VAL A 137 -6.84 -21.46 27.09
N LEU A 138 -6.82 -22.70 26.61
CA LEU A 138 -8.03 -23.49 26.37
C LEU A 138 -8.81 -23.76 27.66
N THR A 139 -8.14 -24.09 28.76
CA THR A 139 -8.80 -24.23 30.08
C THR A 139 -9.45 -22.91 30.52
N ALA A 140 -8.76 -21.78 30.36
CA ALA A 140 -9.31 -20.47 30.73
C ALA A 140 -10.52 -20.05 29.86
N ILE A 141 -10.55 -20.45 28.60
CA ILE A 141 -11.68 -20.22 27.68
C ILE A 141 -12.95 -20.95 28.13
N ASP A 142 -12.80 -22.09 28.81
CA ASP A 142 -13.95 -22.82 29.35
C ASP A 142 -14.58 -22.14 30.56
N GLU A 143 -13.79 -21.34 31.29
CA GLU A 143 -14.20 -20.67 32.51
C GLU A 143 -14.60 -19.19 32.28
N ASN A 144 -14.17 -18.59 31.16
CA ASN A 144 -14.39 -17.18 30.85
C ASN A 144 -15.07 -16.96 29.49
N GLY A 145 -16.38 -16.67 29.52
CA GLY A 145 -17.18 -16.44 28.31
C GLY A 145 -16.73 -15.26 27.44
N ALA A 146 -16.09 -14.22 28.02
CA ALA A 146 -15.54 -13.11 27.23
C ALA A 146 -14.27 -13.54 26.48
N MET A 147 -13.39 -14.31 27.14
CA MET A 147 -12.22 -14.90 26.51
C MET A 147 -12.63 -15.89 25.41
N ARG A 148 -13.66 -16.71 25.67
CA ARG A 148 -14.24 -17.61 24.67
C ARG A 148 -14.74 -16.85 23.44
N ALA A 149 -15.54 -15.81 23.63
CA ALA A 149 -16.06 -15.02 22.52
C ALA A 149 -14.94 -14.36 21.70
N TRP A 150 -13.87 -13.90 22.34
CA TRP A 150 -12.69 -13.39 21.65
C TRP A 150 -11.96 -14.49 20.87
N TRP A 151 -11.68 -15.63 21.51
CA TRP A 151 -10.99 -16.77 20.89
C TRP A 151 -11.77 -17.37 19.72
N GLU A 152 -13.10 -17.44 19.80
CA GLU A 152 -13.94 -17.93 18.70
C GLU A 152 -13.87 -16.99 17.49
N LYS A 153 -13.97 -15.67 17.70
CA LYS A 153 -13.79 -14.68 16.62
C LYS A 153 -12.41 -14.80 16.00
N PHE A 154 -11.39 -15.00 16.82
CA PHE A 154 -10.02 -15.21 16.39
C PHE A 154 -9.87 -16.48 15.54
N CYS A 155 -10.48 -17.60 15.96
CA CYS A 155 -10.44 -18.87 15.23
C CYS A 155 -11.24 -18.84 13.91
N LEU A 156 -12.23 -17.95 13.81
CA LEU A 156 -13.05 -17.73 12.60
C LEU A 156 -12.37 -16.83 11.58
N ALA A 157 -11.31 -16.09 11.95
CA ALA A 157 -10.60 -15.23 11.02
C ALA A 157 -9.86 -16.06 9.95
N ASP A 158 -9.86 -15.58 8.71
CA ASP A 158 -9.15 -16.22 7.60
C ASP A 158 -7.63 -16.14 7.81
N ASP A 159 -7.17 -14.96 8.19
CA ASP A 159 -5.80 -14.63 8.58
C ASP A 159 -5.78 -13.78 9.86
N ILE A 160 -4.62 -13.75 10.51
CA ILE A 160 -4.39 -13.02 11.76
C ILE A 160 -3.39 -11.91 11.48
N ASN A 161 -3.84 -10.67 11.63
CA ASN A 161 -2.99 -9.50 11.53
C ASN A 161 -2.39 -9.15 12.90
N LEU A 162 -1.06 -9.20 13.01
CA LEU A 162 -0.35 -8.87 14.25
C LEU A 162 -0.35 -7.38 14.59
N ASP A 163 -0.70 -6.51 13.64
CA ASP A 163 -0.83 -5.07 13.84
C ASP A 163 -2.26 -4.65 14.21
N ASP A 164 -3.23 -5.59 14.20
CA ASP A 164 -4.60 -5.30 14.58
C ASP A 164 -4.71 -5.03 16.09
N PRO A 165 -5.34 -3.92 16.52
CA PRO A 165 -5.46 -3.58 17.94
C PRO A 165 -6.15 -4.65 18.79
N ALA A 166 -7.12 -5.39 18.24
CA ALA A 166 -7.82 -6.44 18.99
C ALA A 166 -6.95 -7.69 19.17
N THR A 167 -6.11 -8.02 18.18
CA THR A 167 -5.10 -9.08 18.27
C THR A 167 -4.04 -8.73 19.31
N LEU A 168 -3.51 -7.50 19.26
CA LEU A 168 -2.53 -6.99 20.24
C LEU A 168 -3.09 -7.04 21.67
N ALA A 169 -4.28 -6.48 21.87
CA ALA A 169 -4.93 -6.45 23.18
C ALA A 169 -5.25 -7.85 23.70
N GLY A 170 -5.68 -8.76 22.83
CA GLY A 170 -5.97 -10.13 23.19
C GLY A 170 -4.74 -10.89 23.67
N VAL A 171 -3.62 -10.83 22.94
CA VAL A 171 -2.37 -11.50 23.34
C VAL A 171 -1.79 -10.90 24.63
N GLN A 172 -1.86 -9.57 24.79
CA GLN A 172 -1.46 -8.90 26.03
C GLN A 172 -2.33 -9.33 27.22
N ALA A 173 -3.64 -9.51 27.02
CA ALA A 173 -4.53 -9.98 28.06
C ALA A 173 -4.19 -11.41 28.53
N LEU A 174 -3.71 -12.29 27.63
CA LEU A 174 -3.25 -13.64 28.01
C LEU A 174 -2.05 -13.58 28.97
N GLU A 175 -1.12 -12.65 28.75
CA GLU A 175 0.04 -12.45 29.61
C GLU A 175 -0.35 -11.84 30.95
N ILE A 176 -1.21 -10.82 30.95
CA ILE A 176 -1.72 -10.18 32.18
C ILE A 176 -2.48 -11.19 33.05
N ALA A 177 -3.23 -12.10 32.42
CA ALA A 177 -3.93 -13.18 33.10
C ALA A 177 -3.01 -14.32 33.58
N GLY A 178 -1.72 -14.29 33.24
CA GLY A 178 -0.75 -15.33 33.59
C GLY A 178 -0.94 -16.65 32.81
N LEU A 179 -1.68 -16.62 31.70
CA LEU A 179 -1.92 -17.78 30.83
C LEU A 179 -0.72 -18.08 29.93
N ILE A 180 0.07 -17.05 29.65
CA ILE A 180 1.40 -17.16 29.03
C ILE A 180 2.46 -16.53 29.93
N GLY A 181 3.71 -16.94 29.75
CA GLY A 181 4.83 -16.44 30.57
C GLY A 181 5.04 -14.93 30.43
N ASN A 182 5.67 -14.30 31.43
CA ASN A 182 6.03 -12.88 31.35
C ASN A 182 7.06 -12.63 30.22
N GLY A 183 6.81 -11.62 29.39
CA GLY A 183 7.56 -11.31 28.17
C GLY A 183 7.06 -12.05 26.93
N ARG A 184 6.19 -13.06 27.07
CA ARG A 184 5.77 -13.91 25.93
C ARG A 184 4.83 -13.22 24.97
N ALA A 185 4.07 -12.22 25.41
CA ALA A 185 3.23 -11.46 24.49
C ALA A 185 4.07 -10.79 23.39
N VAL A 186 5.24 -10.25 23.74
CA VAL A 186 6.15 -9.62 22.79
C VAL A 186 6.70 -10.63 21.78
N GLU A 187 7.10 -11.82 22.26
CA GLU A 187 7.62 -12.88 21.40
C GLU A 187 6.55 -13.45 20.45
N VAL A 188 5.32 -13.63 20.92
CA VAL A 188 4.19 -14.08 20.10
C VAL A 188 3.80 -13.03 19.06
N LEU A 189 3.98 -11.74 19.35
CA LEU A 189 3.62 -10.63 18.46
C LEU A 189 4.77 -10.14 17.57
N ALA A 190 5.98 -10.69 17.67
CA ALA A 190 7.14 -10.32 16.85
C ALA A 190 6.99 -10.76 15.38
#